data_AF-A0A026X1D4-F1
#
_entry.id   AF-A0A026X1D4-F1
#
_cell.length_a   1.000
_cell.length_b   1.000
_cell.length_c   1.000
_cell.angle_alpha   90.00
_cell.angle_beta   90.00
_cell.angle_gamma   90.00
#
_symmetry.space_group_name_H-M   'P 1'
#
loop_
_entity.id
_entity.type
_entity.pdbx_description
1 polymer ?
#
loop_
_entity_poly.entity_id
_entity_poly.type
_entity_poly.pdbx_seq_one_letter_code
_entity_poly.pdbx_strand_id
1 'polypeptide(L)' 'MSNIRKNVDEHSVVSKHRFVNNHEFDWCNPKILHQEKHLRKREIAEMFHIKKNNNTINLHTDTDGLPEVYDIIIRIS' A
#
# COMPACT_ATOMS: atom_id res chain seq x y z
N MET A 1 11.50 15.91 3.07
CA MET A 1 10.47 16.73 3.75
C MET A 1 9.98 17.92 2.89
N SER A 2 10.07 17.88 1.54
CA SER A 2 9.93 19.06 0.68
C SER A 2 8.68 19.13 -0.22
N ASN A 3 7.79 18.12 -0.22
CA ASN A 3 6.63 18.11 -1.14
C ASN A 3 5.30 18.58 -0.54
N ILE A 4 5.13 18.63 0.80
CA ILE A 4 3.86 19.07 1.42
C ILE A 4 3.58 20.57 1.28
N ARG A 5 4.62 21.35 0.94
CA ARG A 5 4.51 22.81 0.74
C ARG A 5 4.22 23.20 -0.72
N LYS A 6 4.11 22.22 -1.62
CA LYS A 6 3.79 22.48 -3.03
C LYS A 6 2.29 22.67 -3.21
N ASN A 7 1.89 23.09 -4.41
CA ASN A 7 0.48 23.15 -4.74
C ASN A 7 -0.13 21.72 -4.66
N VAL A 8 -1.38 21.59 -4.22
CA VAL A 8 -2.00 20.28 -3.88
C VAL A 8 -2.01 19.33 -5.08
N ASP A 9 -2.05 19.88 -6.29
CA ASP A 9 -2.02 19.12 -7.55
C ASP A 9 -0.65 18.49 -7.86
N GLU A 10 0.41 18.92 -7.18
CA GLU A 10 1.78 18.38 -7.31
C GLU A 10 2.16 17.44 -6.15
N HIS A 11 1.24 17.19 -5.22
CA HIS A 11 1.51 16.30 -4.09
C HIS A 11 1.69 14.86 -4.54
N SER A 12 2.77 14.23 -4.08
CA SER A 12 2.87 12.77 -4.12
C SER A 12 1.72 12.15 -3.32
N VAL A 13 1.35 10.90 -3.63
CA VAL A 13 0.30 10.16 -2.92
C VAL A 13 0.48 10.23 -1.40
N VAL A 14 1.72 10.01 -0.92
CA VAL A 14 2.07 10.12 0.51
C VAL A 14 1.82 11.52 1.07
N SER A 15 2.24 12.57 0.36
CA SER A 15 2.07 13.96 0.82
C SER A 15 0.58 14.35 0.86
N LYS A 16 -0.17 13.95 -0.17
CA LYS A 16 -1.61 14.17 -0.26
C LYS A 16 -2.35 13.47 0.88
N HIS A 17 -2.02 12.20 1.16
CA HIS A 17 -2.63 11.45 2.27
C HIS A 17 -2.38 12.11 3.61
N ARG A 18 -1.13 12.51 3.89
CA ARG A 18 -0.77 13.19 5.14
C ARG A 18 -1.57 14.48 5.32
N PHE A 19 -1.67 15.28 4.25
CA PHE A 19 -2.40 16.55 4.26
C PHE A 19 -3.91 16.35 4.43
N VAL A 20 -4.54 15.51 3.59
CA VAL A 20 -6.01 15.32 3.58
C VAL A 20 -6.52 14.66 4.86
N ASN A 21 -5.78 13.70 5.40
CA ASN A 21 -6.20 12.95 6.59
C ASN A 21 -5.58 13.49 7.89
N ASN A 22 -4.83 14.59 7.83
CA ASN A 22 -4.03 15.10 8.95
C ASN A 22 -3.24 13.99 9.67
N HIS A 23 -2.62 13.12 8.87
CA HIS A 23 -1.96 11.90 9.33
C HIS A 23 -0.45 12.03 9.21
N GLU A 24 0.29 11.65 10.24
CA GLU A 24 1.75 11.51 10.21
C GLU A 24 2.14 10.06 10.38
N PHE A 25 3.06 9.59 9.54
CA PHE A 25 3.54 8.22 9.59
C PHE A 25 4.63 8.07 10.66
N ASP A 26 4.54 7.03 11.48
CA ASP A 26 5.64 6.61 12.34
C ASP A 26 6.67 5.82 11.54
N TRP A 27 7.64 6.55 10.98
CA TRP A 27 8.76 5.97 10.24
C TRP A 27 9.80 5.31 11.15
N CYS A 28 9.81 5.63 12.45
CA CYS A 28 10.81 5.15 13.39
C CYS A 28 10.45 3.78 13.96
N ASN A 29 9.15 3.51 14.15
CA ASN A 29 8.68 2.26 14.73
C ASN A 29 7.62 1.57 13.83
N PRO A 30 7.97 1.19 12.59
CA PRO A 30 7.04 0.48 11.73
C PRO A 30 6.71 -0.90 12.31
N LYS A 31 5.42 -1.23 12.38
CA LYS A 31 4.98 -2.59 12.71
C LYS A 31 5.26 -3.52 11.54
N ILE A 32 6.14 -4.50 11.74
CA ILE A 32 6.43 -5.52 10.74
C ILE A 32 5.29 -6.55 10.72
N LEU A 33 4.56 -6.63 9.61
CA LEU A 33 3.42 -7.55 9.46
C LEU A 33 3.83 -8.94 8.97
N HIS A 34 4.90 -9.01 8.17
CA HIS A 34 5.41 -10.25 7.60
C HIS A 34 6.91 -10.15 7.33
N GLN A 35 7.62 -11.27 7.44
CA GLN A 35 9.04 -11.38 7.14
C GLN A 35 9.29 -12.62 6.28
N GLU A 36 9.95 -12.43 5.15
CA GLU A 36 10.30 -13.50 4.22
C GLU A 36 11.66 -13.18 3.58
N LYS A 37 12.51 -14.19 3.49
CA LYS A 37 13.89 -14.07 3.00
C LYS A 37 13.94 -14.06 1.47
N HIS A 38 13.04 -14.78 0.83
CA HIS A 38 13.00 -14.90 -0.62
C HIS A 38 12.18 -13.77 -1.25
N LEU A 39 12.83 -12.98 -2.11
CA LEU A 39 12.23 -11.79 -2.72
C LEU A 39 10.85 -12.06 -3.35
N ARG A 40 10.73 -13.05 -4.23
CA ARG A 40 9.46 -13.36 -4.90
C ARG A 40 8.33 -13.72 -3.93
N LYS A 41 8.64 -14.48 -2.88
CA LYS A 41 7.64 -14.84 -1.88
C LYS A 41 7.20 -13.62 -1.07
N ARG A 42 8.16 -12.73 -0.75
CA ARG A 42 7.90 -11.47 -0.06
C ARG A 42 7.02 -10.54 -0.89
N GLU A 43 7.28 -10.39 -2.18
CA GLU A 43 6.48 -9.57 -3.11
C GLU A 43 5.03 -10.09 -3.20
N ILE A 44 4.86 -11.41 -3.32
CA ILE A 44 3.54 -12.04 -3.33
C ILE A 44 2.81 -11.81 -1.99
N ALA A 45 3.50 -12.02 -0.86
CA ALA A 45 2.92 -11.79 0.47
C ALA A 45 2.53 -10.32 0.68
N GLU A 46 3.36 -9.38 0.23
CA GLU A 46 3.10 -7.94 0.29
C GLU A 46 1.82 -7.57 -0.47
N MET A 47 1.64 -8.08 -1.69
CA MET A 47 0.41 -7.90 -2.47
C MET A 47 -0.82 -8.38 -1.70
N PHE A 48 -0.76 -9.57 -1.07
CA PHE A 48 -1.89 -10.08 -0.27
C PHE A 48 -2.18 -9.19 0.93
N HIS A 49 -1.17 -8.75 1.66
CA HIS A 49 -1.35 -7.87 2.82
C HIS A 49 -1.93 -6.50 2.45
N ILE A 50 -1.54 -5.94 1.31
CA ILE A 50 -2.11 -4.70 0.77
C ILE A 50 -3.58 -4.92 0.39
N LYS A 51 -3.90 -6.02 -0.31
CA LYS A 51 -5.27 -6.32 -0.79
C LYS A 51 -6.29 -6.55 0.32
N LYS A 52 -5.88 -7.22 1.41
CA LYS A 52 -6.78 -7.46 2.55
C LYS A 52 -7.15 -6.21 3.33
N ASN A 53 -6.32 -5.17 3.25
CA ASN A 53 -6.53 -3.97 4.02
C ASN A 53 -7.30 -2.95 3.18
N ASN A 54 -8.50 -2.58 3.63
CA ASN A 54 -9.33 -1.60 2.94
C ASN A 54 -8.80 -0.16 3.10
N ASN A 55 -7.89 0.08 4.05
CA ASN A 55 -7.37 1.40 4.40
C ASN A 55 -5.91 1.59 3.96
N THR A 56 -5.52 1.06 2.81
CA THR A 56 -4.16 1.27 2.29
C THR A 56 -4.04 2.54 1.48
N ILE A 57 -2.88 3.16 1.56
CA ILE A 57 -2.50 4.26 0.67
C ILE A 57 -2.14 3.79 -0.75
N ASN A 58 -1.79 2.50 -0.90
CA ASN A 58 -1.40 1.91 -2.17
C ASN A 58 -2.57 1.88 -3.14
N LEU A 59 -2.28 2.12 -4.43
CA LEU A 59 -3.23 1.89 -5.50
C LEU A 59 -3.22 0.39 -5.85
N HIS A 60 -4.40 -0.17 -6.05
CA HIS A 60 -4.65 -1.61 -6.17
C HIS A 60 -4.73 -2.09 -7.63
N THR A 61 -4.22 -1.29 -8.57
CA THR A 61 -4.38 -1.52 -10.02
C THR A 61 -3.49 -2.63 -10.57
N ASP A 62 -2.55 -3.13 -9.78
CA ASP A 62 -1.61 -4.20 -10.13
C ASP A 62 -2.28 -5.57 -10.33
N THR A 63 -3.50 -5.75 -9.81
CA THR A 63 -4.33 -6.93 -10.08
C THR A 63 -5.42 -6.66 -11.11
N ASP A 64 -5.51 -5.45 -11.66
CA ASP A 64 -6.53 -5.12 -12.64
C ASP A 64 -6.26 -5.94 -13.91
N GLY A 65 -7.25 -6.74 -14.32
CA GLY A 65 -7.12 -7.66 -15.45
C GLY A 65 -6.69 -9.08 -15.06
N LEU A 66 -6.49 -9.39 -13.78
CA LEU A 66 -6.43 -10.78 -13.35
C LEU A 66 -7.80 -11.46 -13.56
N PRO A 67 -7.84 -12.70 -14.10
CA PRO A 67 -9.08 -13.45 -14.21
C PRO A 67 -9.74 -13.66 -12.84
N GLU A 68 -11.07 -13.60 -12.80
CA GLU A 68 -11.87 -13.72 -11.57
C GLU A 68 -11.61 -15.01 -10.78
N VAL A 69 -11.14 -16.09 -11.43
CA VAL A 69 -10.77 -17.33 -10.75
C VAL A 69 -9.69 -17.12 -9.67
N TYR A 70 -8.86 -16.08 -9.80
CA TYR A 70 -7.84 -15.73 -8.81
C TYR A 70 -8.37 -14.93 -7.62
N ASP A 71 -9.59 -14.37 -7.71
CA ASP A 71 -10.20 -13.65 -6.59
C ASP A 71 -10.39 -14.55 -5.38
N ILE A 72 -10.65 -15.84 -5.60
CA ILE A 72 -10.75 -16.84 -4.53
C ILE A 72 -9.45 -16.86 -3.72
N ILE A 73 -8.29 -16.84 -4.37
CA ILE A 73 -6.99 -16.90 -3.68
C ILE A 73 -6.70 -15.55 -3.00
N ILE A 74 -6.99 -14.45 -3.68
CA ILE A 74 -6.69 -13.08 -3.21
C ILE A 74 -7.61 -12.64 -2.07
N ARG A 75 -8.89 -13.00 -2.08
CA ARG A 75 -9.90 -12.60 -1.09
C ARG A 75 -10.09 -13.57 0.07
N ILE A 76 -9.79 -14.87 -0.11
CA ILE A 76 -9.75 -15.84 1.02
C ILE A 76 -8.47 -15.68 1.82
N SER A 77 -7.43 -15.12 1.17
CA SER A 77 -6.19 -14.63 1.76
C SER A 77 -6.40 -14.12 3.17
#